data_AF-A0A1M5S9T8-F1
#
_entry.id   AF-A0A1M5S9T8-F1
#
_cell.length_a   1.000
_cell.length_b   1.000
_cell.length_c   1.000
_cell.angle_alpha   90.00
_cell.angle_beta   90.00
_cell.angle_gamma   90.00
#
_symmetry.space_group_name_H-M   'P 1'
#
loop_
_entity.id
_entity.type
_entity.pdbx_description
1 polymer ?
#
loop_
_entity_poly.entity_id
_entity_poly.type
_entity_poly.pdbx_seq_one_letter_code
_entity_poly.pdbx_strand_id
1 'polypeptide(L)'
;MKTTKIIFIIAYTLVAGVLPAQNSVAQDSTGLPGDNFSLEGALEMFKKAGSPEEFERMINTENNGVNNLDLNGDGDIDYIRVIDKRDGDNHAFVLQDAVSETENQDIAVVEVERKGNQNVVLQIVGDEDIYGEQLIVEPQATQSTPASQPAPAAAVTPPVVVNVWGWPAVQYVYGPSYVVWASPWVWGGWPLWWHPWRPWGWHRFYTYCSPYRPYYRVVNYHRVAYAHRMYSPMRSTSVIVRTRTAPAVTHYRYTRSVYHPSSSHYVNRTRTTADYGTHGRTRPTTYQGTNGRTRTATYQGTNGRTRTSTYQGTNGRTRSTTVHGTSGRSRTTVVHGGTGGRTHASTPHGTGGHSHSVRAPSHH
;
A
#
# COMPACT_ATOMS: atom_id res chain seq x y z
N MET A 1 -57.31 70.42 8.19
CA MET A 1 -56.54 69.30 7.58
C MET A 1 -55.56 68.78 8.62
N LYS A 2 -55.55 67.49 8.93
CA LYS A 2 -54.61 66.87 9.89
C LYS A 2 -53.87 65.75 9.17
N THR A 3 -52.54 65.81 9.15
CA THR A 3 -51.66 64.93 8.38
C THR A 3 -51.28 63.68 9.20
N THR A 4 -51.90 62.55 8.89
CA THR A 4 -51.56 61.26 9.49
C THR A 4 -50.27 60.72 8.86
N LYS A 5 -49.19 60.66 9.64
CA LYS A 5 -47.92 60.05 9.20
C LYS A 5 -48.00 58.53 9.40
N ILE A 6 -47.89 57.77 8.31
CA ILE A 6 -47.76 56.31 8.35
C ILE A 6 -46.29 55.96 8.60
N ILE A 7 -46.01 55.31 9.73
CA ILE A 7 -44.68 54.82 10.07
C ILE A 7 -44.58 53.36 9.63
N PHE A 8 -43.70 53.08 8.66
CA PHE A 8 -43.37 51.71 8.27
C PHE A 8 -42.41 51.10 9.29
N ILE A 9 -42.89 50.09 10.04
CA ILE A 9 -42.05 49.26 10.89
C ILE A 9 -41.46 48.15 10.03
N ILE A 10 -40.15 48.21 9.77
CA ILE A 10 -39.41 47.13 9.10
C ILE A 10 -39.03 46.11 10.16
N ALA A 11 -39.70 44.95 10.17
CA ALA A 11 -39.34 43.83 11.03
C ALA A 11 -38.11 43.11 10.48
N TYR A 12 -37.00 43.13 11.23
CA TYR A 12 -35.77 42.43 10.88
C TYR A 12 -35.84 40.97 11.37
N THR A 13 -36.35 40.07 10.52
CA THR A 13 -36.39 38.64 10.83
C THR A 13 -34.99 38.02 10.74
N LEU A 14 -34.42 37.73 11.92
CA LEU A 14 -33.22 36.90 12.09
C LEU A 14 -33.51 35.47 11.59
N VAL A 15 -33.16 35.19 10.33
CA VAL A 15 -33.14 33.83 9.80
C VAL A 15 -31.91 33.11 10.37
N ALA A 16 -32.11 32.37 11.45
CA ALA A 16 -31.11 31.44 11.95
C ALA A 16 -30.91 30.31 10.93
N GLY A 17 -29.88 30.44 10.10
CA GLY A 17 -29.50 29.40 9.14
C GLY A 17 -29.06 28.13 9.86
N VAL A 18 -29.85 27.07 9.74
CA VAL A 18 -29.45 25.73 10.18
C VAL A 18 -28.37 25.25 9.22
N LEU A 19 -27.11 25.40 9.61
CA LEU A 19 -26.00 24.76 8.91
C LEU A 19 -26.20 23.23 9.00
N PRO A 20 -26.26 22.49 7.87
CA PRO A 20 -26.23 21.04 7.94
C PRO A 20 -24.89 20.62 8.55
N ALA A 21 -24.95 20.01 9.74
CA ALA A 21 -23.80 19.37 10.34
C ALA A 21 -23.30 18.31 9.35
N GLN A 22 -22.10 18.54 8.79
CA GLN A 22 -21.46 17.53 7.97
C GLN A 22 -21.11 16.37 8.90
N ASN A 23 -21.75 15.22 8.69
CA ASN A 23 -21.38 13.96 9.34
C ASN A 23 -20.00 13.51 8.81
N SER A 24 -18.95 14.21 9.22
CA SER A 24 -17.62 13.63 9.29
C SER A 24 -17.69 12.52 10.34
N VAL A 25 -17.79 11.27 9.88
CA VAL A 25 -17.35 10.14 10.70
C VAL A 25 -15.93 10.50 11.13
N ALA A 26 -15.70 10.63 12.44
CA ALA A 26 -14.36 10.86 12.95
C ALA A 26 -13.53 9.67 12.48
N GLN A 27 -12.62 9.92 11.53
CA GLN A 27 -11.65 8.92 11.17
C GLN A 27 -10.75 8.74 12.39
N ASP A 28 -10.55 7.51 12.82
CA ASP A 28 -9.61 7.17 13.88
C ASP A 28 -8.26 6.77 13.28
N SER A 29 -7.22 6.79 14.12
CA SER A 29 -5.90 6.27 13.75
C SER A 29 -6.00 4.79 13.36
N THR A 30 -5.28 4.42 12.30
CA THR A 30 -5.08 3.02 11.90
C THR A 30 -4.14 2.28 12.85
N GLY A 31 -3.38 3.01 13.68
CA GLY A 31 -2.31 2.49 14.53
C GLY A 31 -1.03 2.15 13.76
N LEU A 32 -0.94 2.51 12.47
CA LEU A 32 0.20 2.24 11.60
C LEU A 32 1.10 3.48 11.47
N PRO A 33 2.42 3.33 11.17
CA PRO A 33 3.29 4.47 10.95
C PRO A 33 2.84 5.38 9.80
N GLY A 34 2.18 4.83 8.78
CA GLY A 34 1.64 5.60 7.65
C GLY A 34 0.65 6.70 8.04
N ASP A 35 0.02 6.64 9.22
CA ASP A 35 -0.78 7.74 9.76
C ASP A 35 0.06 9.02 10.02
N ASN A 36 1.38 8.88 10.14
CA ASN A 36 2.33 9.93 10.45
C ASN A 36 3.12 10.45 9.23
N PHE A 37 2.70 10.08 8.00
CA PHE A 37 3.24 10.69 6.77
C PHE A 37 2.13 10.95 5.75
N SER A 38 1.93 12.22 5.36
CA SER A 38 0.91 12.56 4.37
C SER A 38 1.44 12.42 2.94
N LEU A 39 0.91 11.43 2.22
CA LEU A 39 1.17 11.23 0.79
C LEU A 39 0.68 12.43 -0.04
N GLU A 40 -0.46 13.02 0.34
CA GLU A 40 -1.00 14.24 -0.27
C GLU A 40 -0.09 15.45 -0.03
N GLY A 41 0.41 15.60 1.21
CA GLY A 41 1.36 16.64 1.57
C GLY A 41 2.69 16.49 0.84
N ALA A 42 3.19 15.27 0.69
CA ALA A 42 4.39 14.99 -0.10
C ALA A 42 4.23 15.38 -1.57
N LEU A 43 3.09 15.05 -2.21
CA LEU A 43 2.82 15.52 -3.58
C LEU A 43 2.68 17.04 -3.67
N GLU A 44 2.11 17.70 -2.66
CA GLU A 44 2.02 19.16 -2.61
C GLU A 44 3.41 19.84 -2.43
N MET A 45 4.35 19.21 -1.73
CA MET A 45 5.74 19.66 -1.69
C MET A 45 6.45 19.42 -3.03
N PHE A 46 6.30 18.25 -3.64
CA PHE A 46 6.91 17.93 -4.95
C PHE A 46 6.43 18.86 -6.06
N LYS A 47 5.16 19.30 -6.00
CA LYS A 47 4.56 20.32 -6.88
C LYS A 47 5.14 21.72 -6.70
N LYS A 48 5.65 22.05 -5.51
CA LYS A 48 6.19 23.38 -5.17
C LYS A 48 7.70 23.47 -5.36
N ALA A 49 8.41 22.40 -5.07
CA ALA A 49 9.86 22.34 -5.14
C ALA A 49 10.37 22.60 -6.57
N GLY A 50 11.50 23.32 -6.68
CA GLY A 50 12.27 23.53 -7.90
C GLY A 50 13.16 22.35 -8.29
N SER A 51 13.49 21.46 -7.36
CA SER A 51 14.33 20.27 -7.59
C SER A 51 14.01 19.14 -6.60
N PRO A 52 14.49 17.90 -6.84
CA PRO A 52 14.37 16.81 -5.86
C PRO A 52 15.07 17.09 -4.52
N GLU A 53 16.18 17.85 -4.51
CA GLU A 53 16.85 18.32 -3.29
C GLU A 53 15.98 19.31 -2.51
N GLU A 54 15.33 20.25 -3.20
CA GLU A 54 14.41 21.17 -2.55
C GLU A 54 13.17 20.46 -2.03
N PHE A 55 12.67 19.44 -2.75
CA PHE A 55 11.59 18.57 -2.30
C PHE A 55 11.96 17.80 -1.02
N GLU A 56 13.15 17.21 -0.96
CA GLU A 56 13.71 16.56 0.24
C GLU A 56 13.76 17.51 1.44
N ARG A 57 14.19 18.75 1.23
CA ARG A 57 14.16 19.80 2.27
C ARG A 57 12.73 20.16 2.67
N MET A 58 11.82 20.33 1.71
CA MET A 58 10.43 20.68 1.98
C MET A 58 9.73 19.61 2.81
N ILE A 59 9.83 18.31 2.50
CA ILE A 59 9.15 17.26 3.28
C ILE A 59 9.67 17.14 4.73
N ASN A 60 10.93 17.51 4.97
CA ASN A 60 11.56 17.54 6.30
C ASN A 60 11.52 18.91 6.98
N THR A 61 10.77 19.88 6.45
CA THR A 61 10.56 21.18 7.11
C THR A 61 9.43 21.08 8.13
N GLU A 62 9.65 21.60 9.33
CA GLU A 62 8.62 21.67 10.37
C GLU A 62 7.34 22.40 9.92
N ASN A 63 6.24 22.17 10.64
CA ASN A 63 5.01 22.96 10.54
C ASN A 63 4.40 23.00 9.13
N ASN A 64 4.57 21.94 8.34
CA ASN A 64 3.89 21.74 7.06
C ASN A 64 2.89 20.55 7.08
N GLY A 65 2.90 19.68 8.08
CA GLY A 65 2.01 18.50 8.09
C GLY A 65 2.32 17.47 7.01
N VAL A 66 3.60 17.27 6.68
CA VAL A 66 4.05 16.23 5.75
C VAL A 66 4.70 15.08 6.51
N ASN A 67 5.75 15.37 7.31
CA ASN A 67 6.47 14.38 8.11
C ASN A 67 6.13 14.48 9.60
N ASN A 68 5.85 13.33 10.22
CA ASN A 68 5.69 13.10 11.65
C ASN A 68 6.20 11.69 12.04
N LEU A 69 6.96 11.03 11.17
CA LEU A 69 7.41 9.64 11.33
C LEU A 69 8.49 9.53 12.40
N ASP A 70 8.34 8.52 13.24
CA ASP A 70 9.34 8.00 14.17
C ASP A 70 9.35 6.48 13.93
N LEU A 71 10.10 6.03 12.93
CA LEU A 71 10.33 4.64 12.55
C LEU A 71 11.42 3.99 13.41
N ASN A 72 12.42 4.74 13.85
CA ASN A 72 13.52 4.24 14.67
C ASN A 72 13.11 3.95 16.13
N GLY A 73 12.23 4.77 16.73
CA GLY A 73 11.68 4.62 18.09
C GLY A 73 12.34 5.45 19.19
N ASP A 74 13.20 6.42 18.89
CA ASP A 74 13.82 7.34 19.87
C ASP A 74 12.85 8.45 20.36
N GLY A 75 11.67 8.53 19.74
CA GLY A 75 10.60 9.45 20.09
C GLY A 75 10.77 10.85 19.51
N ASP A 76 11.77 11.08 18.66
CA ASP A 76 11.91 12.26 17.79
C ASP A 76 11.60 11.84 16.33
N ILE A 77 11.37 12.80 15.42
CA ILE A 77 11.06 12.45 14.02
C ILE A 77 12.32 12.08 13.20
N ASP A 78 12.16 11.08 12.34
CA ASP A 78 13.17 10.63 11.39
C ASP A 78 13.31 11.54 10.16
N TYR A 79 14.53 11.65 9.65
CA TYR A 79 14.84 12.38 8.43
C TYR A 79 14.57 11.53 7.18
N ILE A 80 13.69 12.01 6.31
CA ILE A 80 13.31 11.30 5.09
C ILE A 80 14.16 11.77 3.91
N ARG A 81 15.09 10.92 3.47
CA ARG A 81 15.90 11.21 2.28
C ARG A 81 15.20 10.83 0.98
N VAL A 82 15.54 11.53 -0.10
CA VAL A 82 15.01 11.29 -1.46
C VAL A 82 16.08 10.65 -2.33
N ILE A 83 15.73 9.55 -3.00
CA ILE A 83 16.61 8.84 -3.94
C ILE A 83 15.86 8.63 -5.26
N ASP A 84 16.29 9.28 -6.33
CA ASP A 84 15.78 9.05 -7.68
C ASP A 84 16.35 7.75 -8.26
N LYS A 85 15.46 6.87 -8.70
CA LYS A 85 15.76 5.74 -9.59
C LYS A 85 15.21 6.07 -10.97
N ARG A 86 16.06 5.98 -12.00
CA ARG A 86 15.73 6.37 -13.38
C ARG A 86 15.93 5.22 -14.37
N ASP A 87 14.98 5.06 -15.29
CA ASP A 87 15.11 4.23 -16.49
C ASP A 87 14.50 4.98 -17.69
N GLY A 88 15.36 5.49 -18.58
CA GLY A 88 14.99 6.34 -19.71
C GLY A 88 14.35 7.66 -19.27
N ASP A 89 13.06 7.82 -19.55
CA ASP A 89 12.21 8.96 -19.17
C ASP A 89 11.30 8.62 -17.95
N ASN A 90 11.48 7.47 -17.31
CA ASN A 90 10.74 7.09 -16.09
C ASN A 90 11.58 7.38 -14.85
N HIS A 91 10.96 7.98 -13.83
CA HIS A 91 11.60 8.30 -12.55
C HIS A 91 10.80 7.72 -11.38
N ALA A 92 11.49 7.39 -10.31
CA ALA A 92 10.91 6.94 -9.05
C ALA A 92 11.70 7.57 -7.90
N PHE A 93 11.15 8.65 -7.33
CA PHE A 93 11.73 9.32 -6.18
C PHE A 93 11.32 8.57 -4.92
N VAL A 94 12.21 7.69 -4.45
CA VAL A 94 12.03 6.90 -3.24
C VAL A 94 12.21 7.81 -2.04
N LEU A 95 11.17 7.90 -1.20
CA LEU A 95 11.21 8.52 0.12
C LEU A 95 11.61 7.44 1.10
N GLN A 96 12.80 7.57 1.67
CA GLN A 96 13.44 6.52 2.47
C GLN A 96 13.90 7.08 3.81
N ASP A 97 13.69 6.30 4.86
CA ASP A 97 14.33 6.50 6.14
C ASP A 97 15.54 5.55 6.30
N ALA A 98 16.59 6.05 6.94
CA ALA A 98 17.74 5.27 7.36
C ALA A 98 17.56 4.89 8.83
N VAL A 99 16.70 3.90 9.10
CA VAL A 99 16.27 3.43 10.44
C VAL A 99 17.44 3.12 11.40
N SER A 100 18.61 2.73 10.86
CA SER A 100 19.83 2.52 11.63
C SER A 100 21.08 2.62 10.72
N GLU A 101 22.28 2.42 11.31
CA GLU A 101 23.54 2.29 10.55
C GLU A 101 23.51 1.24 9.43
N THR A 102 22.63 0.23 9.52
CA THR A 102 22.63 -0.94 8.62
C THR A 102 21.27 -1.22 7.96
N GLU A 103 20.19 -0.59 8.42
CA GLU A 103 18.83 -0.83 7.91
C GLU A 103 18.20 0.45 7.35
N ASN A 104 17.49 0.29 6.23
CA ASN A 104 16.75 1.38 5.58
C ASN A 104 15.32 0.91 5.28
N GLN A 105 14.36 1.83 5.29
CA GLN A 105 12.95 1.55 5.04
C GLN A 105 12.40 2.53 4.02
N ASP A 106 11.85 2.01 2.92
CA ASP A 106 11.12 2.84 1.97
C ASP A 106 9.74 3.17 2.55
N ILE A 107 9.39 4.45 2.57
CA ILE A 107 8.14 4.99 3.13
C ILE A 107 7.08 5.11 2.03
N ALA A 108 7.47 5.73 0.92
CA ALA A 108 6.64 5.94 -0.25
C ALA A 108 7.52 6.24 -1.47
N VAL A 109 6.96 6.15 -2.68
CA VAL A 109 7.68 6.50 -3.91
C VAL A 109 6.84 7.39 -4.80
N VAL A 110 7.37 8.54 -5.21
CA VAL A 110 6.76 9.37 -6.27
C VAL A 110 7.21 8.80 -7.61
N GLU A 111 6.31 8.07 -8.25
CA GLU A 111 6.50 7.40 -9.53
C GLU A 111 6.02 8.33 -10.66
N VAL A 112 6.91 8.66 -11.60
CA VAL A 112 6.71 9.68 -12.63
C VAL A 112 6.98 9.12 -14.02
N GLU A 113 6.06 9.34 -14.96
CA GLU A 113 6.22 8.92 -16.36
C GLU A 113 5.84 10.00 -17.36
N ARG A 114 6.69 10.18 -18.36
CA ARG A 114 6.37 10.94 -19.57
C ARG A 114 5.47 10.12 -20.49
N LYS A 115 4.28 10.62 -20.76
CA LYS A 115 3.30 10.02 -21.68
C LYS A 115 3.35 10.61 -23.11
N GLY A 116 4.11 11.70 -23.31
CA GLY A 116 4.32 12.32 -24.60
C GLY A 116 5.05 13.66 -24.50
N ASN A 117 5.02 14.44 -25.58
CA ASN A 117 5.56 15.80 -25.54
C ASN A 117 4.79 16.66 -24.52
N GLN A 118 5.52 17.26 -23.57
CA GLN A 118 4.98 18.10 -22.49
C GLN A 118 3.79 17.47 -21.72
N ASN A 119 3.73 16.13 -21.66
CA ASN A 119 2.70 15.37 -20.98
C ASN A 119 3.37 14.39 -20.02
N VAL A 120 3.29 14.68 -18.72
CA VAL A 120 3.82 13.85 -17.63
C VAL A 120 2.70 13.60 -16.65
N VAL A 121 2.64 12.38 -16.13
CA VAL A 121 1.73 11.99 -15.05
C VAL A 121 2.54 11.36 -13.93
N LEU A 122 2.04 11.47 -12.70
CA LEU A 122 2.65 10.82 -11.54
C LEU A 122 1.61 10.25 -10.59
N GLN A 123 2.06 9.34 -9.75
CA GLN A 123 1.37 8.85 -8.57
C GLN A 123 2.40 8.75 -7.43
N ILE A 124 1.97 8.87 -6.18
CA ILE A 124 2.77 8.45 -5.03
C ILE A 124 2.23 7.13 -4.50
N VAL A 125 3.13 6.18 -4.22
CA VAL A 125 2.80 4.84 -3.75
C VAL A 125 3.39 4.66 -2.35
N GLY A 126 2.52 4.67 -1.34
CA GLY A 126 2.87 4.37 0.05
C GLY A 126 3.19 2.89 0.26
N ASP A 127 4.19 2.63 1.08
CA ASP A 127 4.73 1.29 1.33
C ASP A 127 3.80 0.40 2.18
N GLU A 128 3.72 -0.90 1.84
CA GLU A 128 2.77 -1.82 2.46
C GLU A 128 3.08 -2.21 3.91
N ASP A 129 4.33 -2.07 4.37
CA ASP A 129 4.73 -2.31 5.76
C ASP A 129 4.60 -1.04 6.63
N ILE A 130 4.36 0.12 6.00
CA ILE A 130 4.11 1.44 6.61
C ILE A 130 2.62 1.77 6.67
N TYR A 131 1.90 1.62 5.55
CA TYR A 131 0.47 1.91 5.39
C TYR A 131 -0.42 0.68 5.57
N GLY A 132 0.15 -0.50 5.82
CA GLY A 132 -0.57 -1.76 5.97
C GLY A 132 -1.09 -2.35 4.65
N GLU A 133 -1.21 -1.55 3.60
CA GLU A 133 -1.46 -1.95 2.22
C GLU A 133 -0.74 -0.99 1.28
N GLN A 134 -0.63 -1.35 0.00
CA GLN A 134 -0.14 -0.40 -1.01
C GLN A 134 -1.19 0.71 -1.21
N LEU A 135 -0.88 1.91 -0.72
CA LEU A 135 -1.75 3.09 -0.82
C LEU A 135 -1.29 3.97 -1.98
N ILE A 136 -2.11 4.11 -3.03
CA ILE A 136 -1.75 4.90 -4.22
C ILE A 136 -2.53 6.21 -4.18
N VAL A 137 -1.83 7.34 -4.28
CA VAL A 137 -2.42 8.68 -4.34
C VAL A 137 -1.99 9.38 -5.62
N GLU A 138 -2.91 10.10 -6.27
CA GLU A 138 -2.62 10.89 -7.47
C GLU A 138 -3.26 12.28 -7.41
N PRO A 139 -2.72 13.29 -8.11
CA PRO A 139 -3.32 14.62 -8.19
C PRO A 139 -4.69 14.56 -8.88
N GLN A 140 -5.64 15.35 -8.37
CA GLN A 140 -6.95 15.53 -8.99
C GLN A 140 -7.16 16.98 -9.42
N ALA A 141 -7.84 17.17 -10.56
CA ALA A 141 -8.35 18.47 -10.94
C ALA A 141 -9.46 18.88 -9.96
N THR A 142 -9.34 20.05 -9.34
CA THR A 142 -10.41 20.62 -8.52
C THR A 142 -11.65 20.80 -9.38
N GLN A 143 -12.75 20.10 -9.05
CA GLN A 143 -14.04 20.39 -9.67
C GLN A 143 -14.52 21.76 -9.19
N SER A 144 -14.34 22.77 -10.03
CA SER A 144 -15.02 24.05 -9.90
C SER A 144 -16.50 23.85 -10.24
N THR A 145 -17.28 23.33 -9.29
CA THR A 145 -18.74 23.41 -9.32
C THR A 145 -19.16 24.82 -8.88
N PRO A 146 -19.75 25.65 -9.76
CA PRO A 146 -20.40 26.88 -9.31
C PRO A 146 -21.52 26.49 -8.34
N ALA A 147 -21.64 27.19 -7.21
CA ALA A 147 -22.54 26.83 -6.12
C ALA A 147 -24.04 27.10 -6.41
N SER A 148 -24.49 26.94 -7.65
CA SER A 148 -25.82 27.38 -8.11
C SER A 148 -26.33 26.59 -9.33
N GLN A 149 -26.29 25.26 -9.28
CA GLN A 149 -27.10 24.41 -10.17
C GLN A 149 -27.32 23.02 -9.55
N PRO A 150 -28.57 22.49 -9.50
CA PRO A 150 -28.78 21.09 -9.18
C PRO A 150 -28.16 20.24 -10.30
N ALA A 151 -27.23 19.36 -9.93
CA ALA A 151 -26.51 18.54 -10.91
C ALA A 151 -27.49 17.63 -11.67
N PRO A 152 -27.47 17.61 -13.02
CA PRO A 152 -28.20 16.60 -13.78
C PRO A 152 -27.66 15.20 -13.43
N ALA A 153 -28.53 14.19 -13.54
CA ALA A 153 -28.23 12.81 -13.15
C ALA A 153 -26.86 12.34 -13.69
N ALA A 154 -26.02 11.85 -12.79
CA ALA A 154 -24.57 11.80 -12.99
C ALA A 154 -24.14 11.01 -14.22
N ALA A 155 -23.77 11.72 -15.29
CA ALA A 155 -22.84 11.20 -16.28
C ALA A 155 -21.51 10.96 -15.55
N VAL A 156 -21.10 9.70 -15.42
CA VAL A 156 -19.81 9.31 -14.82
C VAL A 156 -18.69 9.68 -15.79
N THR A 157 -18.33 10.96 -15.81
CA THR A 157 -17.17 11.45 -16.55
C THR A 157 -15.93 10.78 -15.97
N PRO A 158 -15.06 10.15 -16.79
CA PRO A 158 -13.85 9.52 -16.28
C PRO A 158 -12.99 10.57 -15.56
N PRO A 159 -12.37 10.22 -14.42
CA PRO A 159 -11.63 11.19 -13.62
C PRO A 159 -10.48 11.78 -14.43
N VAL A 160 -10.45 13.12 -14.52
CA VAL A 160 -9.42 13.85 -15.27
C VAL A 160 -8.04 13.49 -14.69
N VAL A 161 -7.11 13.13 -15.59
CA VAL A 161 -5.71 12.90 -15.26
C VAL A 161 -4.99 14.24 -15.33
N VAL A 162 -4.33 14.63 -14.24
CA VAL A 162 -3.59 15.89 -14.17
C VAL A 162 -2.26 15.72 -14.91
N ASN A 163 -2.02 16.58 -15.92
CA ASN A 163 -0.69 16.73 -16.51
C ASN A 163 0.18 17.57 -15.57
N VAL A 164 1.26 16.99 -15.06
CA VAL A 164 2.18 17.63 -14.10
C VAL A 164 3.42 18.26 -14.76
N TRP A 165 3.49 18.31 -16.09
CA TRP A 165 4.64 18.88 -16.82
C TRP A 165 5.04 20.30 -16.38
N GLY A 166 4.07 21.11 -15.95
CA GLY A 166 4.33 22.48 -15.47
C GLY A 166 4.82 22.59 -14.02
N TRP A 167 5.04 21.49 -13.30
CA TRP A 167 5.57 21.52 -11.93
C TRP A 167 7.08 21.76 -11.97
N PRO A 168 7.67 22.65 -11.15
CA PRO A 168 9.08 23.02 -11.30
C PRO A 168 10.04 21.84 -11.14
N ALA A 169 9.86 20.97 -10.14
CA ALA A 169 10.65 19.74 -9.99
C ALA A 169 10.52 18.80 -11.20
N VAL A 170 9.35 18.72 -11.83
CA VAL A 170 9.15 17.92 -13.06
C VAL A 170 9.93 18.53 -14.22
N GLN A 171 9.87 19.85 -14.41
CA GLN A 171 10.68 20.52 -15.45
C GLN A 171 12.18 20.37 -15.21
N TYR A 172 12.61 20.40 -13.94
CA TYR A 172 14.00 20.20 -13.53
C TYR A 172 14.51 18.81 -13.91
N VAL A 173 13.77 17.73 -13.59
CA VAL A 173 14.25 16.35 -13.85
C VAL A 173 14.22 15.95 -15.33
N TYR A 174 13.35 16.54 -16.15
CA TYR A 174 13.41 16.42 -17.61
C TYR A 174 14.33 17.47 -18.27
N GLY A 175 15.08 18.25 -17.48
CA GLY A 175 16.06 19.22 -17.96
C GLY A 175 17.33 18.55 -18.50
N PRO A 176 18.02 19.14 -19.49
CA PRO A 176 19.16 18.53 -20.17
C PRO A 176 20.39 18.33 -19.29
N SER A 177 20.48 19.03 -18.17
CA SER A 177 21.58 18.96 -17.19
C SER A 177 21.24 18.12 -15.96
N TYR A 178 20.08 17.48 -15.90
CA TYR A 178 19.69 16.72 -14.72
C TYR A 178 20.51 15.43 -14.57
N VAL A 179 21.09 15.26 -13.38
CA VAL A 179 21.68 14.02 -12.90
C VAL A 179 20.82 13.53 -11.74
N VAL A 180 20.58 12.21 -11.67
CA VAL A 180 19.73 11.59 -10.65
C VAL A 180 20.10 12.08 -9.25
N TRP A 181 19.11 12.59 -8.52
CA TRP A 181 19.32 13.02 -7.14
C TRP A 181 19.43 11.78 -6.25
N ALA A 182 20.57 11.61 -5.61
CA ALA A 182 20.74 10.68 -4.52
C ALA A 182 21.15 11.49 -3.30
N SER A 183 20.27 11.60 -2.31
CA SER A 183 20.55 12.30 -1.07
C SER A 183 21.89 11.86 -0.46
N PRO A 184 22.76 12.79 -0.06
CA PRO A 184 24.04 12.47 0.57
C PRO A 184 23.90 12.04 2.04
N TRP A 185 22.70 12.18 2.62
CA TRP A 185 22.47 11.99 4.06
C TRP A 185 22.28 10.51 4.42
N VAL A 186 22.80 10.14 5.58
CA VAL A 186 22.84 8.78 6.12
C VAL A 186 22.51 8.83 7.62
N TRP A 187 22.29 7.67 8.24
CA TRP A 187 22.08 7.57 9.68
C TRP A 187 23.08 8.42 10.48
N GLY A 188 22.57 9.34 11.31
CA GLY A 188 23.36 10.28 12.12
C GLY A 188 24.12 11.37 11.34
N GLY A 189 24.20 11.26 10.01
CA GLY A 189 24.83 12.23 9.10
C GLY A 189 23.77 13.09 8.43
N TRP A 190 23.18 14.01 9.20
CA TRP A 190 22.05 14.85 8.79
C TRP A 190 22.48 16.24 8.27
N PRO A 191 21.65 16.92 7.46
CA PRO A 191 21.95 18.28 7.01
C PRO A 191 21.99 19.28 8.16
N LEU A 192 22.94 20.22 8.11
CA LEU A 192 23.09 21.30 9.12
C LEU A 192 21.86 22.21 9.30
N TRP A 193 20.96 22.26 8.30
CA TRP A 193 19.72 23.02 8.36
C TRP A 193 18.56 22.25 9.02
N TRP A 194 18.69 20.93 9.16
CA TRP A 194 17.68 20.07 9.75
C TRP A 194 17.95 19.85 11.24
N HIS A 195 16.88 19.74 11.99
CA HIS A 195 16.88 19.27 13.37
C HIS A 195 15.62 18.44 13.60
N PRO A 196 15.69 17.40 14.45
CA PRO A 196 14.51 16.63 14.81
C PRO A 196 13.58 17.43 15.72
N TRP A 197 12.31 17.04 15.71
CA TRP A 197 11.30 17.49 16.67
C TRP A 197 10.48 16.32 17.19
N ARG A 198 9.78 16.50 18.31
CA ARG A 198 8.90 15.48 18.89
C ARG A 198 7.66 15.27 18.01
N PRO A 199 7.32 14.03 17.60
CA PRO A 199 6.11 13.74 16.85
C PRO A 199 4.85 14.30 17.52
N TRP A 200 3.98 14.91 16.72
CA TRP A 200 2.70 15.41 17.16
C TRP A 200 1.72 14.25 17.38
N GLY A 201 0.88 14.36 18.40
CA GLY A 201 -0.22 13.41 18.61
C GLY A 201 -1.16 13.36 17.41
N TRP A 202 -1.62 12.16 17.07
CA TRP A 202 -2.34 11.83 15.83
C TRP A 202 -3.40 12.86 15.41
N HIS A 203 -4.33 13.24 16.30
CA HIS A 203 -5.39 14.20 15.98
C HIS A 203 -4.86 15.56 15.48
N ARG A 204 -3.76 16.06 16.05
CA ARG A 204 -3.13 17.32 15.64
C ARG A 204 -2.53 17.17 14.25
N PHE A 205 -1.72 16.13 14.03
CA PHE A 205 -1.10 15.89 12.71
C PHE A 205 -2.16 15.66 11.62
N TYR A 206 -3.12 14.76 11.85
CA TYR A 206 -4.20 14.45 10.93
C TYR A 206 -5.05 15.67 10.56
N THR A 207 -5.26 16.61 11.50
CA THR A 207 -5.95 17.88 11.22
C THR A 207 -5.07 18.81 10.38
N TYR A 208 -3.78 18.90 10.70
CA TYR A 208 -2.82 19.76 10.00
C TYR A 208 -2.55 19.32 8.54
N CYS A 209 -2.65 18.03 8.25
CA CYS A 209 -2.58 17.48 6.88
C CYS A 209 -3.83 17.78 6.04
N SER A 210 -4.95 18.17 6.65
CA SER A 210 -6.24 18.28 5.96
C SER A 210 -6.29 19.24 4.75
N PRO A 211 -5.53 20.36 4.68
CA PRO A 211 -5.54 21.26 3.52
C PRO A 211 -5.09 20.61 2.21
N TYR A 212 -4.38 19.48 2.25
CA TYR A 212 -3.88 18.80 1.05
C TYR A 212 -4.95 17.90 0.39
N ARG A 213 -5.81 17.29 1.20
CA ARG A 213 -6.80 16.29 0.76
C ARG A 213 -7.73 16.72 -0.40
N PRO A 214 -8.16 17.99 -0.54
CA PRO A 214 -8.98 18.40 -1.69
C PRO A 214 -8.28 18.31 -3.05
N TYR A 215 -6.95 18.28 -3.10
CA TYR A 215 -6.16 18.36 -4.34
C TYR A 215 -5.59 17.01 -4.80
N TYR A 216 -5.64 15.98 -3.96
CA TYR A 216 -5.10 14.65 -4.22
C TYR A 216 -6.15 13.60 -3.87
N ARG A 217 -6.18 12.47 -4.60
CA ARG A 217 -7.14 11.38 -4.37
C ARG A 217 -6.44 10.04 -4.23
N VAL A 218 -6.96 9.21 -3.34
CA VAL A 218 -6.61 7.79 -3.29
C VAL A 218 -7.18 7.08 -4.52
N VAL A 219 -6.40 6.20 -5.14
CA VAL A 219 -6.80 5.30 -6.22
C VAL A 219 -6.32 3.88 -5.93
N ASN A 220 -6.90 2.90 -6.62
CA ASN A 220 -6.60 1.47 -6.47
C ASN A 220 -5.95 0.85 -7.71
N TYR A 221 -5.34 1.68 -8.57
CA TYR A 221 -4.72 1.24 -9.82
C TYR A 221 -3.49 2.07 -10.20
N HIS A 222 -2.53 1.39 -10.83
CA HIS A 222 -1.30 1.98 -11.33
C HIS A 222 -1.50 2.60 -12.72
N ARG A 223 -1.25 3.90 -12.83
CA ARG A 223 -1.19 4.68 -14.08
C ARG A 223 0.24 4.84 -14.59
N VAL A 224 1.22 4.71 -13.69
CA VAL A 224 2.67 4.80 -13.91
C VAL A 224 3.33 3.42 -13.77
N ALA A 225 2.88 2.48 -14.60
CA ALA A 225 3.20 1.06 -14.49
C ALA A 225 4.63 0.65 -14.90
N TYR A 226 5.38 1.49 -15.63
CA TYR A 226 6.79 1.31 -15.95
C TYR A 226 7.68 1.81 -14.81
N ALA A 227 7.43 3.02 -14.28
CA ALA A 227 8.10 3.53 -13.09
C ALA A 227 7.90 2.58 -11.90
N HIS A 228 6.66 2.12 -11.68
CA HIS A 228 6.35 1.11 -10.66
C HIS A 228 7.13 -0.19 -10.86
N ARG A 229 7.23 -0.69 -12.10
CA ARG A 229 7.93 -1.95 -12.41
C ARG A 229 9.44 -1.84 -12.24
N MET A 230 10.02 -0.68 -12.56
CA MET A 230 11.43 -0.36 -12.40
C MET A 230 11.80 -0.27 -10.91
N TYR A 231 11.00 0.45 -10.10
CA TYR A 231 11.25 0.58 -8.65
C TYR A 231 10.97 -0.72 -7.88
N SER A 232 9.86 -1.41 -8.17
CA SER A 232 9.38 -2.58 -7.42
C SER A 232 10.41 -3.66 -7.03
N PRO A 233 11.43 -4.04 -7.84
CA PRO A 233 12.47 -4.98 -7.44
C PRO A 233 13.58 -4.39 -6.54
N MET A 234 13.65 -3.06 -6.41
CA MET A 234 14.68 -2.32 -5.66
C MET A 234 14.24 -1.88 -4.25
N ARG A 235 12.97 -2.12 -3.88
CA ARG A 235 12.36 -1.78 -2.58
C ARG A 235 13.23 -2.23 -1.39
N SER A 236 13.52 -1.31 -0.49
CA SER A 236 14.18 -1.55 0.81
C SER A 236 13.17 -1.72 1.93
N THR A 237 13.47 -2.63 2.87
CA THR A 237 12.66 -2.87 4.07
C THR A 237 13.54 -3.12 5.27
N SER A 238 13.22 -2.52 6.40
CA SER A 238 13.89 -2.75 7.68
C SER A 238 13.26 -3.93 8.43
N VAL A 239 14.10 -4.78 9.03
CA VAL A 239 13.69 -5.83 9.97
C VAL A 239 13.23 -5.21 11.30
N ILE A 240 13.87 -4.12 11.76
CA ILE A 240 13.44 -3.33 12.92
C ILE A 240 12.02 -2.83 12.71
N VAL A 241 11.76 -2.08 11.62
CA VAL A 241 10.43 -1.54 11.32
C VAL A 241 9.42 -2.66 11.17
N ARG A 242 9.69 -3.65 10.30
CA ARG A 242 8.76 -4.76 10.03
C ARG A 242 8.41 -5.55 11.29
N THR A 243 9.36 -5.78 12.20
CA THR A 243 9.10 -6.45 13.48
C THR A 243 8.22 -5.58 14.38
N ARG A 244 8.51 -4.29 14.47
CA ARG A 244 7.78 -3.32 15.30
C ARG A 244 6.34 -3.07 14.81
N THR A 245 6.13 -3.03 13.49
CA THR A 245 4.82 -2.74 12.87
C THR A 245 3.95 -3.97 12.65
N ALA A 246 4.53 -5.19 12.58
CA ALA A 246 3.80 -6.42 12.28
C ALA A 246 2.49 -6.61 13.08
N PRO A 247 2.42 -6.38 14.41
CA PRO A 247 1.15 -6.53 15.15
C PRO A 247 0.05 -5.59 14.66
N ALA A 248 0.39 -4.31 14.43
CA ALA A 248 -0.54 -3.29 13.95
C ALA A 248 -0.97 -3.58 12.50
N VAL A 249 -0.02 -3.92 11.62
CA VAL A 249 -0.28 -4.31 10.22
C VAL A 249 -1.19 -5.55 10.15
N THR A 250 -0.95 -6.57 10.99
CA THR A 250 -1.82 -7.75 11.07
C THR A 250 -3.21 -7.40 11.55
N HIS A 251 -3.35 -6.58 12.60
CA HIS A 251 -4.65 -6.12 13.09
C HIS A 251 -5.41 -5.33 12.02
N TYR A 252 -4.77 -4.36 11.38
CA TYR A 252 -5.34 -3.54 10.31
C TYR A 252 -5.82 -4.37 9.11
N ARG A 253 -4.98 -5.27 8.59
CA ARG A 253 -5.34 -6.16 7.47
C ARG A 253 -6.53 -7.08 7.85
N TYR A 254 -6.59 -7.54 9.10
CA TYR A 254 -7.70 -8.35 9.59
C TYR A 254 -9.01 -7.54 9.68
N THR A 255 -9.01 -6.41 10.39
CA THR A 255 -10.23 -5.58 10.55
C THR A 255 -10.74 -5.10 9.20
N ARG A 256 -9.87 -4.64 8.31
CA ARG A 256 -10.25 -4.18 6.97
C ARG A 256 -10.88 -5.29 6.12
N SER A 257 -10.35 -6.52 6.19
CA SER A 257 -10.93 -7.68 5.50
C SER A 257 -12.31 -8.10 6.04
N VAL A 258 -12.53 -7.94 7.34
CA VAL A 258 -13.80 -8.29 8.01
C VAL A 258 -14.88 -7.24 7.80
N TYR A 259 -14.56 -5.96 7.98
CA TYR A 259 -15.55 -4.86 7.99
C TYR A 259 -15.71 -4.15 6.64
N HIS A 260 -14.71 -4.19 5.76
CA HIS A 260 -14.74 -3.53 4.44
C HIS A 260 -14.40 -4.48 3.28
N PRO A 261 -15.10 -5.63 3.14
CA PRO A 261 -14.77 -6.65 2.14
C PRO A 261 -14.90 -6.17 0.69
N SER A 262 -15.80 -5.22 0.39
CA SER A 262 -15.93 -4.59 -0.94
C SER A 262 -14.80 -3.62 -1.27
N SER A 263 -14.11 -3.08 -0.25
CA SER A 263 -12.87 -2.32 -0.41
C SER A 263 -11.65 -3.23 -0.46
N SER A 264 -11.78 -4.52 -0.14
CA SER A 264 -10.68 -5.51 -0.17
C SER A 264 -10.35 -6.01 -1.59
N HIS A 265 -10.20 -5.07 -2.53
CA HIS A 265 -9.71 -5.30 -3.89
C HIS A 265 -8.26 -4.80 -4.08
N TYR A 266 -7.44 -4.94 -3.04
CA TYR A 266 -6.02 -4.59 -3.09
C TYR A 266 -5.20 -5.72 -3.69
N VAL A 267 -4.25 -5.35 -4.55
CA VAL A 267 -3.43 -6.27 -5.34
C VAL A 267 -2.35 -6.91 -4.46
N ASN A 268 -2.80 -7.75 -3.53
CA ASN A 268 -1.96 -8.70 -2.82
C ASN A 268 -1.50 -9.81 -3.79
N ARG A 269 -0.67 -9.45 -4.77
CA ARG A 269 0.30 -10.40 -5.31
C ARG A 269 1.25 -10.68 -4.16
N THR A 270 0.94 -11.73 -3.41
CA THR A 270 1.71 -12.17 -2.25
C THR A 270 3.14 -12.44 -2.70
N ARG A 271 4.02 -11.43 -2.58
CA ARG A 271 5.46 -11.66 -2.55
C ARG A 271 5.70 -12.35 -1.22
N THR A 272 5.58 -13.67 -1.22
CA THR A 272 6.33 -14.48 -0.27
C THR A 272 7.78 -14.13 -0.52
N THR A 273 8.32 -13.23 0.29
CA THR A 273 9.76 -13.03 0.43
C THR A 273 10.30 -14.40 0.79
N ALA A 274 10.89 -15.06 -0.21
CA ALA A 274 11.61 -16.30 0.00
C ALA A 274 12.87 -15.90 0.74
N ASP A 275 12.73 -15.81 2.06
CA ASP A 275 13.86 -15.78 2.98
C ASP A 275 14.77 -16.95 2.59
N TYR A 276 15.99 -16.63 2.14
CA TYR A 276 16.98 -17.61 1.69
C TYR A 276 17.64 -18.31 2.89
N GLY A 277 16.80 -18.71 3.86
CA GLY A 277 17.11 -19.62 4.94
C GLY A 277 17.32 -21.04 4.39
N THR A 278 18.54 -21.31 3.93
CA THR A 278 18.99 -22.64 3.54
C THR A 278 18.68 -23.63 4.67
N HIS A 279 17.77 -24.59 4.40
CA HIS A 279 17.21 -25.59 5.34
C HIS A 279 16.01 -25.17 6.23
N GLY A 280 15.06 -24.39 5.70
CA GLY A 280 13.79 -24.06 6.39
C GLY A 280 12.62 -25.07 6.23
N ARG A 281 12.06 -25.55 7.35
CA ARG A 281 10.85 -26.41 7.40
C ARG A 281 9.56 -25.55 7.26
N THR A 282 9.02 -25.42 6.06
CA THR A 282 7.77 -24.67 5.84
C THR A 282 6.54 -25.33 6.48
N ARG A 283 5.82 -24.58 7.32
CA ARG A 283 4.52 -24.94 7.92
C ARG A 283 3.45 -23.92 7.49
N PRO A 284 2.72 -24.13 6.39
CA PRO A 284 1.54 -23.33 6.10
C PRO A 284 0.41 -23.70 7.08
N THR A 285 -0.06 -22.72 7.86
CA THR A 285 -1.25 -22.84 8.70
C THR A 285 -2.36 -22.02 8.06
N THR A 286 -3.46 -22.66 7.66
CA THR A 286 -4.61 -21.98 7.07
C THR A 286 -5.80 -22.10 8.01
N TYR A 287 -6.26 -20.98 8.55
CA TYR A 287 -7.55 -20.88 9.25
C TYR A 287 -8.67 -20.59 8.24
N GLN A 288 -9.85 -21.16 8.44
CA GLN A 288 -11.04 -20.92 7.62
C GLN A 288 -12.22 -20.58 8.53
N GLY A 289 -12.88 -19.46 8.22
CA GLY A 289 -14.20 -19.14 8.75
C GLY A 289 -15.31 -19.96 8.08
N THR A 290 -16.51 -19.91 8.66
CA THR A 290 -17.66 -20.73 8.29
C THR A 290 -18.08 -20.51 6.82
N ASN A 291 -18.22 -21.60 6.06
CA ASN A 291 -18.68 -21.68 4.67
C ASN A 291 -17.73 -21.14 3.57
N GLY A 292 -16.65 -21.89 3.27
CA GLY A 292 -15.77 -21.66 2.13
C GLY A 292 -15.35 -22.95 1.39
N ARG A 293 -15.19 -22.88 0.06
CA ARG A 293 -14.73 -24.02 -0.77
C ARG A 293 -13.23 -23.90 -1.06
N THR A 294 -12.39 -24.52 -0.23
CA THR A 294 -10.94 -24.44 -0.36
C THR A 294 -10.41 -25.20 -1.59
N ARG A 295 -9.58 -24.53 -2.41
CA ARG A 295 -8.70 -25.16 -3.41
C ARG A 295 -7.25 -24.85 -3.02
N THR A 296 -6.46 -25.89 -2.76
CA THR A 296 -5.04 -25.74 -2.43
C THR A 296 -4.21 -26.41 -3.53
N ALA A 297 -3.41 -25.63 -4.24
CA ALA A 297 -2.38 -26.12 -5.13
C ALA A 297 -1.01 -25.94 -4.46
N THR A 298 -0.19 -26.97 -4.46
CA THR A 298 1.19 -26.92 -3.96
C THR A 298 2.13 -27.47 -5.02
N TYR A 299 3.10 -26.67 -5.43
CA TYR A 299 4.21 -27.09 -6.28
C TYR A 299 5.37 -27.57 -5.39
N GLN A 300 6.01 -28.69 -5.74
CA GLN A 300 7.18 -29.19 -5.02
C GLN A 300 8.46 -28.92 -5.81
N GLY A 301 9.49 -28.43 -5.11
CA GLY A 301 10.88 -28.50 -5.53
C GLY A 301 11.51 -29.85 -5.15
N THR A 302 12.61 -30.19 -5.83
CA THR A 302 13.10 -31.57 -6.07
C THR A 302 13.51 -32.40 -4.85
N ASN A 303 13.48 -31.88 -3.61
CA ASN A 303 13.86 -32.63 -2.39
C ASN A 303 13.12 -32.15 -1.11
N GLY A 304 11.83 -31.77 -1.20
CA GLY A 304 11.06 -31.24 -0.07
C GLY A 304 10.20 -32.25 0.72
N ARG A 305 10.16 -32.12 2.06
CA ARG A 305 9.25 -32.90 2.94
C ARG A 305 8.05 -32.05 3.40
N THR A 306 7.00 -32.00 2.60
CA THR A 306 5.77 -31.24 2.91
C THR A 306 4.93 -31.92 4.01
N ARG A 307 4.49 -31.14 5.01
CA ARG A 307 3.43 -31.53 5.96
C ARG A 307 2.28 -30.52 5.89
N THR A 308 1.12 -30.97 5.43
CA THR A 308 -0.10 -30.16 5.37
C THR A 308 -1.02 -30.55 6.53
N SER A 309 -1.44 -29.56 7.32
CA SER A 309 -2.38 -29.73 8.43
C SER A 309 -3.64 -28.91 8.13
N THR A 310 -4.75 -29.59 7.84
CA THR A 310 -6.05 -28.96 7.59
C THR A 310 -6.98 -29.21 8.78
N TYR A 311 -7.47 -28.12 9.37
CA TYR A 311 -8.51 -28.15 10.39
C TYR A 311 -9.88 -27.97 9.72
N GLN A 312 -10.85 -28.85 10.00
CA GLN A 312 -12.18 -28.77 9.39
C GLN A 312 -13.28 -28.39 10.38
N GLY A 313 -14.06 -27.37 10.00
CA GLY A 313 -15.41 -27.14 10.54
C GLY A 313 -16.47 -27.99 9.81
N THR A 314 -17.65 -28.08 10.41
CA THR A 314 -18.62 -29.19 10.30
C THR A 314 -19.27 -29.45 8.94
N ASN A 315 -18.94 -28.73 7.86
CA ASN A 315 -19.57 -28.88 6.53
C ASN A 315 -18.64 -28.60 5.31
N GLY A 316 -17.32 -28.76 5.43
CA GLY A 316 -16.36 -28.44 4.36
C GLY A 316 -16.03 -29.59 3.39
N ARG A 317 -16.27 -29.40 2.06
CA ARG A 317 -15.84 -30.35 1.02
C ARG A 317 -14.45 -30.02 0.46
N THR A 318 -13.43 -30.72 0.95
CA THR A 318 -12.02 -30.56 0.51
C THR A 318 -11.74 -31.26 -0.82
N ARG A 319 -10.98 -30.63 -1.72
CA ARG A 319 -10.46 -31.25 -2.95
C ARG A 319 -9.00 -30.85 -3.15
N SER A 320 -8.08 -31.75 -2.76
CA SER A 320 -6.63 -31.57 -2.91
C SER A 320 -6.14 -32.22 -4.20
N THR A 321 -5.30 -31.53 -4.96
CA THR A 321 -4.61 -32.05 -6.15
C THR A 321 -3.11 -31.92 -5.96
N THR A 322 -2.41 -33.04 -5.86
CA THR A 322 -0.94 -33.08 -5.83
C THR A 322 -0.44 -33.29 -7.25
N VAL A 323 0.39 -32.37 -7.75
CA VAL A 323 1.12 -32.55 -9.02
C VAL A 323 2.51 -33.10 -8.67
N HIS A 324 2.83 -34.30 -9.15
CA HIS A 324 4.07 -34.97 -8.81
C HIS A 324 5.23 -34.57 -9.72
N GLY A 325 6.25 -33.94 -9.14
CA GLY A 325 7.65 -34.17 -9.55
C GLY A 325 8.15 -35.48 -8.92
N THR A 326 9.17 -36.09 -9.53
CA THR A 326 9.76 -37.35 -9.05
C THR A 326 10.44 -37.20 -7.68
N SER A 327 10.35 -38.27 -6.87
CA SER A 327 10.95 -38.44 -5.53
C SER A 327 10.63 -37.37 -4.46
N GLY A 328 9.49 -37.52 -3.77
CA GLY A 328 9.16 -36.73 -2.55
C GLY A 328 8.21 -37.48 -1.60
N ARG A 329 8.42 -37.37 -0.28
CA ARG A 329 7.60 -38.06 0.75
C ARG A 329 6.59 -37.13 1.42
N SER A 330 5.38 -37.09 0.87
CA SER A 330 4.25 -36.32 1.40
C SER A 330 3.53 -37.02 2.56
N ARG A 331 3.07 -36.28 3.56
CA ARG A 331 2.15 -36.78 4.61
C ARG A 331 1.09 -35.73 4.93
N THR A 332 -0.15 -36.04 4.57
CA THR A 332 -1.34 -35.26 4.92
C THR A 332 -1.85 -35.71 6.28
N THR A 333 -2.26 -34.76 7.13
CA THR A 333 -3.01 -35.06 8.36
C THR A 333 -4.24 -34.17 8.39
N VAL A 334 -5.43 -34.79 8.40
CA VAL A 334 -6.71 -34.10 8.62
C VAL A 334 -7.06 -34.24 10.08
N VAL A 335 -7.36 -33.13 10.75
CA VAL A 335 -7.85 -33.11 12.13
C VAL A 335 -9.32 -32.75 12.09
N HIS A 336 -10.17 -33.68 12.54
CA HIS A 336 -11.62 -33.51 12.61
C HIS A 336 -12.03 -33.04 14.01
N GLY A 337 -12.77 -31.94 14.08
CA GLY A 337 -13.71 -31.72 15.18
C GLY A 337 -14.79 -32.82 15.14
N GLY A 338 -15.29 -33.23 16.31
CA GLY A 338 -16.01 -34.49 16.48
C GLY A 338 -17.33 -34.66 15.71
N THR A 339 -17.75 -35.93 15.65
CA THR A 339 -19.06 -36.47 15.20
C THR A 339 -19.44 -36.36 13.72
N GLY A 340 -19.35 -37.51 13.02
CA GLY A 340 -20.37 -37.95 12.05
C GLY A 340 -20.19 -37.58 10.57
N GLY A 341 -19.30 -38.28 9.84
CA GLY A 341 -19.25 -38.18 8.37
C GLY A 341 -18.60 -39.40 7.71
N ARG A 342 -19.33 -40.10 6.83
CA ARG A 342 -18.82 -41.27 6.09
C ARG A 342 -17.84 -40.85 4.98
N THR A 343 -16.72 -41.55 4.85
CA THR A 343 -15.72 -41.34 3.79
C THR A 343 -15.89 -42.33 2.65
N HIS A 344 -15.83 -41.83 1.41
CA HIS A 344 -15.55 -42.66 0.23
C HIS A 344 -14.17 -42.26 -0.33
N ALA A 345 -13.23 -43.19 -0.31
CA ALA A 345 -11.98 -43.06 -1.03
C ALA A 345 -12.12 -43.73 -2.40
N SER A 346 -11.98 -42.97 -3.48
CA SER A 346 -11.88 -43.48 -4.85
C SER A 346 -10.43 -43.51 -5.30
N THR A 347 -9.84 -44.70 -5.35
CA THR A 347 -8.49 -44.93 -5.87
C THR A 347 -8.52 -44.94 -7.40
N PRO A 348 -7.72 -44.11 -8.12
CA PRO A 348 -7.56 -44.26 -9.55
C PRO A 348 -6.75 -45.52 -9.87
N HIS A 349 -7.28 -46.39 -10.71
CA HIS A 349 -6.58 -47.56 -11.23
C HIS A 349 -5.59 -47.11 -12.32
N GLY A 350 -4.30 -47.44 -12.18
CA GLY A 350 -3.30 -47.23 -13.23
C GLY A 350 -3.24 -48.42 -14.19
N THR A 351 -3.05 -48.15 -15.49
CA THR A 351 -3.05 -49.15 -16.58
C THR A 351 -1.82 -48.99 -17.49
N GLY A 352 -0.98 -50.04 -17.57
CA GLY A 352 0.17 -50.18 -18.51
C GLY A 352 1.34 -49.19 -18.29
N GLY A 353 2.63 -49.48 -18.54
CA GLY A 353 3.40 -50.67 -18.96
C GLY A 353 4.91 -50.38 -18.70
N HIS A 354 5.91 -51.17 -19.13
CA HIS A 354 5.91 -52.46 -19.84
C HIS A 354 7.26 -53.20 -19.58
N SER A 355 7.29 -54.51 -19.84
CA SER A 355 8.45 -55.44 -20.02
C SER A 355 9.90 -55.03 -19.68
N HIS A 356 10.57 -55.85 -18.85
CA HIS A 356 11.87 -56.44 -19.21
C HIS A 356 11.93 -57.91 -18.75
N SER A 357 12.28 -58.80 -19.68
CA SER A 357 12.52 -60.22 -19.42
C SER A 357 14.03 -60.44 -19.25
N VAL A 358 14.42 -61.16 -18.21
CA VAL A 358 15.77 -61.74 -18.10
C VAL A 358 15.63 -63.21 -17.72
N ARG A 359 16.00 -64.07 -18.65
CA ARG A 359 16.04 -65.54 -18.51
C ARG A 359 17.44 -65.95 -18.05
N ALA A 360 17.55 -66.54 -16.86
CA ALA A 360 18.76 -67.23 -16.44
C ALA A 360 18.72 -68.70 -16.90
N PRO A 361 19.88 -69.33 -17.24
CA PRO A 361 19.94 -70.73 -17.65
C PRO A 361 19.95 -71.68 -16.45
N SER A 362 19.43 -72.90 -16.67
CA SER A 362 19.44 -74.03 -15.75
C SER A 362 20.80 -74.74 -15.72
N HIS A 363 21.23 -75.23 -14.55
CA HIS A 363 22.08 -76.42 -14.45
C HIS A 363 21.88 -77.13 -13.10
N HIS A 364 21.62 -78.45 -13.19
CA HIS A 364 21.58 -79.50 -12.16
C HIS A 364 20.52 -79.38 -11.05
#